data_AF-A0A3B0YDR5-F1
#
_entry.id   AF-A0A3B0YDR5-F1
#
_cell.length_a   1.000
_cell.length_b   1.000
_cell.length_c   1.000
_cell.angle_alpha   90.00
_cell.angle_beta   90.00
_cell.angle_gamma   90.00
#
_symmetry.space_group_name_H-M   'P 1'
#
loop_
_entity.id
_entity.type
_entity.pdbx_description
1 polymer ?
#
loop_
_entity_poly.entity_id
_entity_poly.type
_entity_poly.pdbx_seq_one_letter_code
_entity_poly.pdbx_strand_id
1 'polypeptide(L)'
;MTKKLSSFVIAFAISSILALGSHNLSAAEYPIEKKLEQCDAAFKAMHSKTATREEATKARIKHLTLMVEILKNLNDANVKAADEGRPLTPKELSRSVRVMGHLVEMLAKSHMESTPEWSYLY
;
A
#
# COMPACT_ATOMS: atom_id res chain seq x y z
N MET A 1 -12.69 -17.24 58.33
CA MET A 1 -13.25 -17.12 56.96
C MET A 1 -12.70 -15.85 56.30
N THR A 2 -11.50 -15.87 55.71
CA THR A 2 -10.84 -14.66 55.16
C THR A 2 -10.08 -14.95 53.85
N LYS A 3 -10.41 -16.04 53.14
CA LYS A 3 -9.74 -16.41 51.88
C LYS A 3 -10.50 -16.09 50.59
N LYS A 4 -11.73 -15.54 50.67
CA LYS A 4 -12.59 -15.31 49.49
C LYS A 4 -12.61 -13.87 48.95
N LEU A 5 -12.08 -12.90 49.70
CA LEU A 5 -12.14 -11.48 49.31
C LEU A 5 -10.95 -11.02 48.45
N SER A 6 -9.80 -11.68 48.53
CA SER A 6 -8.61 -11.33 47.75
C SER A 6 -8.67 -11.75 46.28
N SER A 7 -9.52 -12.72 45.92
CA SER A 7 -9.65 -13.19 44.53
C SER A 7 -10.48 -12.23 43.65
N PHE A 8 -11.45 -11.52 44.25
CA PHE A 8 -12.34 -10.62 43.51
C PHE A 8 -11.70 -9.28 43.12
N VAL A 9 -10.74 -8.79 43.92
CA VAL A 9 -10.09 -7.50 43.64
C VAL A 9 -9.08 -7.61 42.48
N ILE A 10 -8.46 -8.78 42.30
CA ILE A 10 -7.50 -9.02 41.22
C ILE A 10 -8.20 -9.17 39.86
N ALA A 11 -9.39 -9.78 39.83
CA ALA A 11 -10.16 -9.94 38.59
C ALA A 11 -10.69 -8.61 38.03
N PHE A 12 -11.01 -7.63 38.91
CA PHE A 12 -11.48 -6.31 38.48
C PHE A 12 -10.35 -5.44 37.93
N ALA A 13 -9.14 -5.52 38.52
CA ALA A 13 -7.98 -4.75 38.05
C ALA A 13 -7.49 -5.20 36.66
N ILE A 14 -7.59 -6.49 36.33
CA ILE A 14 -7.19 -7.02 35.01
C ILE A 14 -8.22 -6.65 33.93
N SER A 15 -9.51 -6.57 34.28
CA SER A 15 -10.57 -6.16 33.35
C SER A 15 -10.48 -4.67 32.98
N SER A 16 -9.99 -3.81 33.88
CA SER A 16 -9.79 -2.38 33.62
C SER A 16 -8.61 -2.09 32.68
N ILE A 17 -7.60 -2.96 32.63
CA ILE A 17 -6.43 -2.79 31.75
C ILE A 17 -6.74 -3.21 30.31
N LEU A 18 -7.67 -4.16 30.12
CA LEU A 18 -8.14 -4.57 28.79
C LEU A 18 -9.13 -3.59 28.15
N ALA A 19 -9.77 -2.70 28.93
CA ALA A 19 -10.69 -1.69 28.42
C ALA A 19 -9.99 -0.40 27.91
N LEU A 20 -8.69 -0.23 28.17
CA LEU A 20 -7.93 0.96 27.77
C LEU A 20 -7.03 0.75 26.54
N GLY A 21 -7.02 -0.46 25.95
CA GLY A 21 -6.14 -0.81 24.83
C GLY A 21 -6.73 -0.66 23.43
N SER A 22 -8.02 -0.33 23.29
CA SER A 22 -8.77 -0.54 22.03
C SER A 22 -9.33 0.71 21.38
N HIS A 23 -8.98 1.91 21.84
CA HIS A 23 -9.36 3.14 21.16
C HIS A 23 -8.18 3.72 20.37
N ASN A 24 -8.17 3.41 19.07
CA ASN A 24 -7.48 4.16 18.01
C ASN A 24 -5.95 4.00 17.89
N LEU A 25 -5.46 2.76 17.79
CA LEU A 25 -4.38 2.50 16.83
C LEU A 25 -4.98 2.63 15.43
N SER A 26 -5.26 3.86 15.01
CA SER A 26 -5.49 4.17 13.59
C SER A 26 -4.20 3.77 12.89
N ALA A 27 -4.17 2.57 12.31
CA ALA A 27 -3.15 2.18 11.37
C ALA A 27 -3.01 3.36 10.39
N ALA A 28 -1.84 4.00 10.38
CA ALA A 28 -1.62 5.18 9.54
C ALA A 28 -2.05 4.81 8.12
N GLU A 29 -2.93 5.61 7.52
CA GLU A 29 -3.44 5.36 6.18
C GLU A 29 -2.24 5.22 5.23
N TYR A 30 -2.23 4.13 4.45
CA TYR A 30 -1.13 3.86 3.53
C TYR A 30 -0.98 5.04 2.56
N PRO A 31 0.20 5.69 2.49
CA PRO A 31 0.37 6.93 1.73
C PRO A 31 0.56 6.63 0.23
N ILE A 32 -0.53 6.16 -0.41
CA ILE A 32 -0.50 5.58 -1.75
C ILE A 32 0.02 6.58 -2.80
N GLU A 33 -0.34 7.85 -2.70
CA GLU A 33 0.10 8.91 -3.62
C GLU A 33 1.62 9.10 -3.54
N LYS A 34 2.17 9.20 -2.33
CA LYS A 34 3.61 9.34 -2.11
C LYS A 34 4.37 8.10 -2.61
N LYS A 35 3.80 6.91 -2.42
CA LYS A 35 4.40 5.66 -2.90
C LYS A 35 4.37 5.57 -4.42
N LEU A 36 3.31 6.04 -5.05
CA LEU A 36 3.19 6.15 -6.50
C LEU A 36 4.21 7.13 -7.08
N GLU A 37 4.39 8.30 -6.46
CA GLU A 37 5.44 9.27 -6.84
C GLU A 37 6.84 8.67 -6.74
N GLN A 38 7.13 7.91 -5.68
CA GLN A 38 8.40 7.20 -5.53
C GLN A 38 8.59 6.11 -6.60
N CYS A 39 7.51 5.47 -7.02
CA CYS A 39 7.51 4.43 -8.05
C CYS A 39 7.81 5.04 -9.43
N ASP A 40 7.18 6.16 -9.76
CA ASP A 40 7.42 6.93 -10.99
C ASP A 40 8.84 7.51 -11.03
N ALA A 41 9.34 8.05 -9.90
CA ALA A 41 10.72 8.53 -9.83
C ALA A 41 11.74 7.41 -10.07
N ALA A 42 11.50 6.22 -9.52
CA ALA A 42 12.34 5.04 -9.76
C ALA A 42 12.25 4.56 -11.22
N PHE A 43 11.05 4.59 -11.81
CA PHE A 43 10.83 4.29 -13.23
C PHE A 43 11.61 5.24 -14.14
N LYS A 44 11.55 6.56 -13.89
CA LYS A 44 12.32 7.56 -14.65
C LYS A 44 13.82 7.37 -14.48
N ALA A 45 14.28 7.07 -13.27
CA ALA A 45 15.69 6.83 -13.00
C ALA A 45 16.26 5.61 -13.73
N MET A 46 15.50 4.51 -13.83
CA MET A 46 15.96 3.32 -14.58
C MET A 46 16.02 3.54 -16.11
N HIS A 47 15.28 4.52 -16.63
CA HIS A 47 15.30 4.92 -18.05
C HIS A 47 16.20 6.14 -18.32
N SER A 48 16.95 6.61 -17.33
CA SER A 48 17.84 7.76 -17.51
C SER A 48 18.97 7.45 -18.49
N LYS A 49 19.18 8.34 -19.46
CA LYS A 49 20.29 8.25 -20.43
C LYS A 49 21.67 8.50 -19.79
N THR A 50 21.71 9.02 -18.57
CA THR A 50 22.94 9.39 -17.87
C THR A 50 23.28 8.47 -16.70
N ALA A 51 22.40 7.51 -16.37
CA ALA A 51 22.65 6.56 -15.29
C ALA A 51 23.65 5.49 -15.73
N THR A 52 24.52 5.09 -14.81
CA THR A 52 25.32 3.87 -14.98
C THR A 52 24.41 2.64 -14.99
N ARG A 53 24.91 1.51 -15.51
CA ARG A 53 24.18 0.24 -15.51
C ARG A 53 23.77 -0.20 -14.10
N GLU A 54 24.62 0.04 -13.10
CA GLU A 54 24.34 -0.30 -11.71
C GLU A 54 23.22 0.57 -11.14
N GLU A 55 23.25 1.89 -11.36
CA GLU A 55 22.20 2.81 -10.94
C GLU A 55 20.86 2.48 -11.60
N ALA A 56 20.87 2.19 -12.91
CA ALA A 56 19.66 1.79 -13.63
C ALA A 56 19.08 0.47 -13.09
N THR A 57 19.94 -0.50 -12.74
CA THR A 57 19.52 -1.77 -12.13
C THR A 57 18.91 -1.55 -10.73
N LYS A 58 19.56 -0.72 -9.89
CA LYS A 58 19.05 -0.37 -8.56
C LYS A 58 17.71 0.35 -8.64
N ALA A 59 17.56 1.27 -9.59
CA ALA A 59 16.30 1.96 -9.86
C ALA A 59 15.20 1.01 -10.33
N ARG A 60 15.53 0.04 -11.19
CA ARG A 60 14.59 -0.99 -11.65
C ARG A 60 14.09 -1.86 -10.50
N ILE A 61 14.99 -2.33 -9.64
CA ILE A 61 14.62 -3.12 -8.45
C ILE A 61 13.70 -2.29 -7.56
N LYS A 62 14.05 -1.03 -7.29
CA LYS A 62 13.21 -0.13 -6.48
C LYS A 62 11.82 0.06 -7.09
N HIS A 63 11.74 0.28 -8.40
CA HIS A 63 10.49 0.43 -9.13
C HIS A 63 9.59 -0.81 -8.95
N LEU A 64 10.11 -2.02 -9.24
CA LEU A 64 9.35 -3.26 -9.13
C LEU A 64 8.92 -3.56 -7.68
N THR A 65 9.78 -3.30 -6.70
CA THR A 65 9.42 -3.44 -5.28
C THR A 65 8.25 -2.52 -4.90
N LEU A 66 8.28 -1.25 -5.32
CA LEU A 66 7.19 -0.30 -5.06
C LEU A 66 5.91 -0.71 -5.78
N MET A 67 5.98 -1.23 -7.01
CA MET A 67 4.81 -1.75 -7.72
C MET A 67 4.13 -2.87 -6.93
N VAL A 68 4.90 -3.86 -6.47
CA VAL A 68 4.37 -4.98 -5.67
C VAL A 68 3.78 -4.47 -4.35
N GLU A 69 4.47 -3.53 -3.68
CA GLU A 69 3.99 -2.93 -2.43
C GLU A 69 2.63 -2.25 -2.60
N ILE A 70 2.48 -1.43 -3.65
CA ILE A 70 1.25 -0.70 -3.96
C ILE A 70 0.12 -1.69 -4.33
N LEU A 71 0.40 -2.67 -5.20
CA LEU A 71 -0.59 -3.68 -5.59
C LEU A 71 -1.05 -4.52 -4.41
N LYS A 72 -0.13 -4.89 -3.51
CA LYS A 72 -0.46 -5.59 -2.28
C LYS A 72 -1.38 -4.75 -1.39
N ASN A 73 -1.09 -3.46 -1.21
CA ASN A 73 -1.95 -2.59 -0.42
C ASN A 73 -3.38 -2.47 -1.02
N LEU A 74 -3.48 -2.33 -2.34
CA LEU A 74 -4.79 -2.32 -3.02
C LEU A 74 -5.54 -3.64 -2.82
N ASN A 75 -4.85 -4.77 -2.94
CA ASN A 75 -5.44 -6.08 -2.70
C ASN A 75 -5.89 -6.26 -1.25
N ASP A 76 -5.07 -5.87 -0.27
CA ASP A 76 -5.40 -5.95 1.15
C ASP A 76 -6.64 -5.11 1.48
N ALA A 77 -6.80 -3.94 0.85
CA ALA A 77 -8.01 -3.13 0.98
C ALA A 77 -9.25 -3.82 0.38
N ASN A 78 -9.11 -4.50 -0.76
CA ASN A 78 -10.18 -5.26 -1.40
C ASN A 78 -10.59 -6.47 -0.56
N VAL A 79 -9.62 -7.22 -0.03
CA VAL A 79 -9.84 -8.36 0.87
C VAL A 79 -10.56 -7.89 2.14
N LYS A 80 -10.11 -6.79 2.75
CA LYS A 80 -10.78 -6.21 3.91
C LYS A 80 -12.25 -5.86 3.65
N ALA A 81 -12.55 -5.25 2.50
CA ALA A 81 -13.94 -4.94 2.15
C ALA A 81 -14.78 -6.22 1.97
N ALA A 82 -14.20 -7.26 1.36
CA ALA A 82 -14.86 -8.56 1.20
C ALA A 82 -15.11 -9.26 2.56
N ASP A 83 -14.13 -9.22 3.47
CA ASP A 83 -14.27 -9.77 4.84
C ASP A 83 -15.34 -9.02 5.65
N GLU A 84 -15.50 -7.72 5.41
CA GLU A 84 -16.57 -6.88 5.95
C GLU A 84 -17.93 -7.11 5.27
N GLY A 85 -18.01 -7.99 4.25
CA GLY A 85 -19.24 -8.30 3.53
C GLY A 85 -19.79 -7.15 2.69
N ARG A 86 -18.94 -6.17 2.33
CA ARG A 86 -19.35 -4.99 1.57
C ARG A 86 -18.60 -4.88 0.23
N PRO A 87 -19.23 -4.30 -0.80
CA PRO A 87 -18.49 -3.87 -1.98
C PRO A 87 -17.57 -2.69 -1.64
N LEU A 88 -16.58 -2.47 -2.50
CA LEU A 88 -15.83 -1.21 -2.51
C LEU A 88 -16.80 -0.05 -2.82
N THR A 89 -16.61 1.06 -2.14
CA THR A 89 -17.28 2.31 -2.48
C THR A 89 -16.81 2.80 -3.86
N PRO A 90 -17.60 3.62 -4.57
CA PRO A 90 -17.18 4.20 -5.85
C PRO A 90 -15.84 4.95 -5.77
N LYS A 91 -15.56 5.60 -4.64
CA LYS A 91 -14.29 6.31 -4.40
C LYS A 91 -13.11 5.35 -4.25
N GLU A 92 -13.27 4.28 -3.46
CA GLU A 92 -12.25 3.23 -3.31
C GLU A 92 -11.96 2.55 -4.66
N LEU A 93 -13.01 2.18 -5.39
CA LEU A 93 -12.88 1.55 -6.71
C LEU A 93 -12.17 2.46 -7.71
N SER A 94 -12.60 3.72 -7.83
CA SER A 94 -11.99 4.69 -8.75
C SER A 94 -10.51 4.94 -8.43
N ARG A 95 -10.15 5.04 -7.13
CA ARG A 95 -8.75 5.14 -6.70
C ARG A 95 -7.95 3.90 -7.11
N SER A 96 -8.45 2.70 -6.82
CA SER A 96 -7.78 1.45 -7.18
C SER A 96 -7.56 1.32 -8.68
N VAL A 97 -8.58 1.60 -9.50
CA VAL A 97 -8.47 1.54 -10.97
C VAL A 97 -7.46 2.55 -11.50
N ARG A 98 -7.46 3.79 -10.99
CA ARG A 98 -6.49 4.82 -11.42
C ARG A 98 -5.05 4.40 -11.11
N VAL A 99 -4.81 3.92 -9.89
CA VAL A 99 -3.46 3.48 -9.47
C VAL A 99 -3.02 2.27 -10.31
N MET A 100 -3.87 1.25 -10.47
CA MET A 100 -3.55 0.09 -11.30
C MET A 100 -3.27 0.48 -12.76
N GLY A 101 -4.07 1.40 -13.33
CA GLY A 101 -3.85 1.91 -14.69
C GLY A 101 -2.47 2.55 -14.86
N HIS A 102 -2.06 3.39 -13.90
CA HIS A 102 -0.74 4.02 -13.93
C HIS A 102 0.41 3.00 -13.81
N LEU A 103 0.25 1.99 -12.95
CA LEU A 103 1.23 0.91 -12.82
C LEU A 103 1.37 0.08 -14.11
N VAL A 104 0.23 -0.25 -14.75
CA VAL A 104 0.21 -0.97 -16.03
C VAL A 104 0.86 -0.15 -17.14
N GLU A 105 0.62 1.16 -17.18
CA GLU A 105 1.25 2.05 -18.15
C GLU A 105 2.79 2.04 -18.03
N MET A 106 3.32 2.11 -16.81
CA MET A 106 4.78 2.03 -16.57
C MET A 106 5.36 0.66 -16.99
N LEU A 107 4.65 -0.44 -16.72
CA LEU A 107 5.06 -1.77 -17.19
C LEU A 107 5.07 -1.85 -18.71
N ALA A 108 4.03 -1.35 -19.36
CA ALA A 108 3.92 -1.35 -20.81
C ALA A 108 5.08 -0.56 -21.43
N LYS A 109 5.40 0.63 -20.91
CA LYS A 109 6.55 1.44 -21.36
C LYS A 109 7.91 0.74 -21.16
N SER A 110 8.02 -0.21 -20.23
CA SER A 110 9.24 -0.99 -20.01
C SER A 110 9.43 -2.15 -21.01
N HIS A 111 8.34 -2.60 -21.63
CA HIS A 111 8.31 -3.84 -22.42
C HIS A 111 7.87 -3.66 -23.87
N MET A 112 7.27 -2.52 -24.22
CA MET A 112 6.93 -2.19 -25.60
C MET A 112 8.14 -1.57 -26.30
N GLU A 113 8.35 -1.95 -27.56
CA GLU A 113 9.28 -1.22 -28.44
C GLU A 113 8.85 0.24 -28.49
N SER A 114 9.83 1.15 -28.52
CA SER A 114 9.59 2.59 -28.66
C SER A 114 9.00 2.87 -30.05
N THR A 115 7.70 2.68 -30.18
CA THR A 115 6.93 3.05 -31.35
C THR A 115 6.29 4.42 -31.09
N PRO A 116 6.29 5.34 -32.06
CA PRO A 116 5.75 6.69 -31.89
C PRO A 116 4.26 6.75 -31.48
N GLU A 117 3.51 5.66 -31.64
CA GLU A 117 2.06 5.63 -31.45
C GLU A 117 1.59 5.63 -29.99
N TRP A 118 2.44 5.28 -29.02
CA TRP A 118 2.03 5.14 -27.61
C TRP A 118 2.46 6.30 -26.70
N SER A 119 3.10 7.34 -27.25
CA SER A 119 3.36 8.56 -26.47
C SER A 119 2.08 9.40 -26.41
N TYR A 120 1.29 9.21 -25.37
CA TYR A 120 0.24 10.17 -25.02
C TYR A 120 0.90 11.50 -24.63
N LEU A 121 1.05 12.38 -25.62
CA LEU A 121 1.07 13.81 -25.45
C LEU A 121 -0.34 14.24 -25.00
N TYR A 122 -0.51 14.45 -23.70
CA TYR A 122 -1.42 15.44 -23.11
C TYR A 122 -0.79 15.98 -21.83
#